data_AF-A0A1I7ECT8-F1
#
_entry.id   AF-A0A1I7ECT8-F1
#
_cell.length_a   1.000
_cell.length_b   1.000
_cell.length_c   1.000
_cell.angle_alpha   90.00
_cell.angle_beta   90.00
_cell.angle_gamma   90.00
#
_symmetry.space_group_name_H-M   'P 1'
#
loop_
_entity.id
_entity.type
_entity.pdbx_description
1 polymer ?
#
loop_
_entity_poly.entity_id
_entity_poly.type
_entity_poly.pdbx_seq_one_letter_code
_entity_poly.pdbx_strand_id
1 'polypeptide(L)'
;MWLLGAGTSASAGIPTAWDMIWEFKQQLYVSQRRVALNTVADLSNPAVRRQIQDFIAGQEAFPDPDSPEEYAVLFEAVYPSEADRRTYIDAKISGAKPSFGHVALATLMKAGHTKLVWTTNFDPLVADGCAKVFGGTGNLTTVALDAPGIGRETINGERWPAEIKLHGDFRSRRLKNTGDELRQQDATLRDLLVGTCTRSGLVIAGYSGRDESIMNTLEEALEHASPFPSGIFWLHRGEGDPLDRVSSFLSAASEKGVDGGLVRVENFDESLRDLVRLIPDLDTTQLDEFASERSVVSAPPRISGKRGYPVIRLNALEVKSLPTICRRVECNIGGYKEVAEAVSAAGVDVLATRSAKGVLAFGSDSDVRAALANVSITEFDLHEIETRRLRYDSQERGLLKQAISRALAREHGLTIKHHRSVDSLKPADVTDERWAPLKRVVGSLSGSVPAQADLTWQEGVIVRLEWADDKLWLVFEPRTLLEGVTEENRAAATDFSRERSVRRYNRPLNELVSFWGDLLSAEGRELRALNVRTGVNASFTLGTTTAFSNRSRL
;
A
#
# COMPACT_ATOMS: atom_id res chain seq x y z
N MET A 1 -16.92 18.85 2.84
CA MET A 1 -16.35 18.68 4.21
C MET A 1 -15.91 17.23 4.37
N TRP A 2 -15.13 16.93 5.41
CA TRP A 2 -14.65 15.56 5.67
C TRP A 2 -15.12 15.04 7.03
N LEU A 3 -15.36 13.73 7.13
CA LEU A 3 -15.45 12.99 8.38
C LEU A 3 -14.34 11.93 8.39
N LEU A 4 -13.42 12.04 9.34
CA LEU A 4 -12.26 11.17 9.45
C LEU A 4 -12.43 10.20 10.63
N GLY A 5 -12.15 8.92 10.39
CA GLY A 5 -12.04 7.91 11.43
C GLY A 5 -10.62 7.36 11.56
N ALA A 6 -10.46 6.39 12.47
CA ALA A 6 -9.15 5.87 12.88
C ALA A 6 -8.30 5.32 11.71
N GLY A 7 -8.94 4.85 10.63
CA GLY A 7 -8.25 4.37 9.44
C GLY A 7 -7.42 5.43 8.71
N THR A 8 -7.67 6.72 8.93
CA THR A 8 -6.88 7.82 8.34
C THR A 8 -5.51 7.98 9.01
N SER A 9 -5.40 7.59 10.29
CA SER A 9 -4.17 7.65 11.07
C SER A 9 -3.30 6.38 10.95
N ALA A 10 -3.76 5.35 10.24
CA ALA A 10 -3.06 4.08 10.09
C ALA A 10 -1.65 4.24 9.46
N SER A 11 -1.53 5.03 8.39
CA SER A 11 -0.26 5.32 7.72
C SER A 11 0.70 6.18 8.57
N ALA A 12 0.21 6.77 9.66
CA ALA A 12 1.02 7.48 10.65
C ALA A 12 1.52 6.56 11.78
N GLY A 13 1.22 5.26 11.71
CA GLY A 13 1.64 4.27 12.70
C GLY A 13 0.69 4.10 13.89
N ILE A 14 -0.47 4.77 13.86
CA ILE A 14 -1.51 4.60 14.88
C ILE A 14 -2.39 3.41 14.49
N PRO A 15 -2.52 2.37 15.34
CA PRO A 15 -3.34 1.20 15.02
C PRO A 15 -4.81 1.58 14.89
N THR A 16 -5.52 0.93 13.98
CA THR A 16 -6.96 1.10 13.82
C THR A 16 -7.74 0.41 14.94
N ALA A 17 -9.03 0.74 15.09
CA ALA A 17 -9.90 0.02 16.02
C ALA A 17 -9.91 -1.50 15.76
N TRP A 18 -9.84 -1.91 14.49
CA TRP A 18 -9.73 -3.32 14.10
C TRP A 18 -8.42 -3.96 14.57
N ASP A 19 -7.29 -3.27 14.40
CA ASP A 19 -5.99 -3.75 14.88
C ASP A 19 -5.99 -3.91 16.40
N MET A 20 -6.59 -2.95 17.11
CA MET A 20 -6.74 -2.98 18.56
C MET A 20 -7.67 -4.12 19.02
N ILE A 21 -8.79 -4.39 18.34
CA ILE A 21 -9.67 -5.54 18.64
C ILE A 21 -8.85 -6.83 18.63
N TRP A 22 -8.06 -7.05 17.57
CA TRP A 22 -7.23 -8.26 17.48
C TRP A 22 -6.12 -8.31 18.52
N GLU A 23 -5.51 -7.18 18.85
CA GLU A 23 -4.56 -7.06 19.96
C GLU A 23 -5.23 -7.45 21.30
N PHE A 24 -6.44 -6.96 21.57
CA PHE A 24 -7.18 -7.28 22.80
C PHE A 24 -7.57 -8.75 22.86
N LYS A 25 -8.11 -9.31 21.78
CA LYS A 25 -8.42 -10.75 21.67
C LYS A 25 -7.18 -11.61 21.94
N GLN A 26 -6.03 -11.23 21.40
CA GLN A 26 -4.77 -11.93 21.62
C GLN A 26 -4.32 -11.84 23.09
N GLN A 27 -4.40 -10.67 23.72
CA GLN A 27 -4.04 -10.49 25.13
C GLN A 27 -4.95 -11.32 26.06
N LEU A 28 -6.26 -11.33 25.80
CA LEU A 28 -7.22 -12.16 26.54
C LEU A 28 -6.92 -13.65 26.33
N TYR A 29 -6.66 -14.08 25.10
CA TYR A 29 -6.28 -15.46 24.80
C TYR A 29 -5.04 -15.90 25.57
N VAL A 30 -3.95 -15.11 25.48
CA VAL A 30 -2.66 -15.39 26.12
C VAL A 30 -2.80 -15.45 27.64
N SER A 31 -3.48 -14.46 28.23
CA SER A 31 -3.65 -14.37 29.69
C SER A 31 -4.53 -15.49 30.25
N GLN A 32 -5.67 -15.78 29.62
CA GLN A 32 -6.63 -16.75 30.13
C GLN A 32 -6.21 -18.20 29.83
N ARG A 33 -5.62 -18.49 28.66
CA ARG A 33 -5.08 -19.83 28.34
C ARG A 33 -3.70 -20.08 28.93
N ARG A 34 -3.03 -19.07 29.49
CA ARG A 34 -1.67 -19.14 30.04
C ARG A 34 -0.66 -19.72 29.04
N VAL A 35 -0.76 -19.29 27.78
CA VAL A 35 0.17 -19.69 26.71
C VAL A 35 1.18 -18.58 26.46
N ALA A 36 2.34 -18.90 25.87
CA ALA A 36 3.31 -17.88 25.49
C ALA A 36 2.79 -17.03 24.31
N LEU A 37 3.02 -15.71 24.33
CA LEU A 37 2.64 -14.79 23.25
C LEU A 37 3.19 -15.24 21.89
N ASN A 38 4.41 -15.80 21.86
CA ASN A 38 5.05 -16.30 20.64
C ASN A 38 4.25 -17.40 19.91
N THR A 39 3.39 -18.13 20.62
CA THR A 39 2.54 -19.18 20.03
C THR A 39 1.45 -18.59 19.14
N VAL A 40 1.05 -17.33 19.37
CA VAL A 40 -0.03 -16.64 18.66
C VAL A 40 0.39 -15.26 18.15
N ALA A 41 1.70 -14.98 18.05
CA ALA A 41 2.23 -13.65 17.75
C ALA A 41 1.85 -13.14 16.35
N ASP A 42 1.71 -14.06 15.39
CA ASP A 42 1.38 -13.72 14.01
C ASP A 42 -0.13 -13.57 13.80
N LEU A 43 -0.64 -12.37 14.07
CA LEU A 43 -2.03 -11.99 13.78
C LEU A 43 -2.32 -11.84 12.28
N SER A 44 -1.36 -12.05 11.37
CA SER A 44 -1.65 -12.11 9.93
C SER A 44 -2.08 -13.50 9.47
N ASN A 45 -1.82 -14.54 10.28
CA ASN A 45 -2.16 -15.92 9.99
C ASN A 45 -3.66 -16.21 10.27
N PRO A 46 -4.47 -16.61 9.26
CA PRO A 46 -5.90 -16.88 9.43
C PRO A 46 -6.20 -18.00 10.44
N ALA A 47 -5.32 -19.00 10.56
CA ALA A 47 -5.52 -20.09 11.52
C ALA A 47 -5.32 -19.61 12.96
N VAL A 48 -4.35 -18.73 13.20
CA VAL A 48 -4.14 -18.10 14.52
C VAL A 48 -5.33 -17.21 14.86
N ARG A 49 -5.79 -16.39 13.89
CA ARG A 49 -7.01 -15.58 14.06
C ARG A 49 -8.22 -16.43 14.40
N ARG A 50 -8.45 -17.53 13.68
CA ARG A 50 -9.56 -18.45 13.94
C ARG A 50 -9.47 -19.07 15.33
N GLN A 51 -8.30 -19.58 15.71
CA GLN A 51 -8.08 -20.14 17.04
C GLN A 51 -8.37 -19.15 18.18
N ILE A 52 -7.93 -17.89 18.03
CA ILE A 52 -8.22 -16.83 19.00
C ILE A 52 -9.71 -16.50 18.98
N GLN A 53 -10.31 -16.36 17.80
CA GLN A 53 -11.72 -16.01 17.64
C GLN A 53 -12.66 -17.07 18.24
N ASP A 54 -12.41 -18.35 17.96
CA ASP A 54 -13.20 -19.47 18.48
C ASP A 54 -13.15 -19.50 20.02
N PHE A 55 -12.01 -19.10 20.61
CA PHE A 55 -11.89 -18.99 22.06
C PHE A 55 -12.68 -17.82 22.65
N ILE A 56 -12.69 -16.68 21.98
CA ILE A 56 -13.45 -15.49 22.43
C ILE A 56 -14.95 -15.76 22.27
N ALA A 57 -15.38 -16.29 21.12
CA ALA A 57 -16.78 -16.64 20.84
C ALA A 57 -17.33 -17.74 21.77
N GLY A 58 -16.46 -18.58 22.34
CA GLY A 58 -16.83 -19.58 23.34
C GLY A 58 -17.11 -19.03 24.73
N GLN A 59 -17.05 -17.71 24.95
CA GLN A 59 -17.28 -17.06 26.25
C GLN A 59 -18.52 -16.16 26.19
N GLU A 60 -19.48 -16.40 27.11
CA GLU A 60 -20.72 -15.61 27.20
C GLU A 60 -20.50 -14.13 27.52
N ALA A 61 -19.32 -13.76 28.04
CA ALA A 61 -19.01 -12.39 28.43
C ALA A 61 -18.63 -11.47 27.26
N PHE A 62 -18.42 -12.01 26.05
CA PHE A 62 -18.00 -11.25 24.88
C PHE A 62 -19.07 -11.28 23.79
N PRO A 63 -19.28 -10.15 23.09
CA PRO A 63 -20.28 -10.09 22.02
C PRO A 63 -19.82 -10.91 20.81
N ASP A 64 -20.76 -11.14 19.88
CA ASP A 64 -20.50 -11.82 18.62
C ASP A 64 -19.41 -11.08 17.81
N PRO A 65 -18.66 -11.81 16.95
CA PRO A 65 -17.70 -11.19 16.05
C PRO A 65 -18.36 -10.08 15.23
N ASP A 66 -17.65 -8.97 15.05
CA ASP A 66 -18.13 -7.81 14.29
C ASP A 66 -19.32 -7.05 14.91
N SER A 67 -19.72 -7.35 16.14
CA SER A 67 -20.63 -6.50 16.91
C SER A 67 -20.09 -5.06 17.03
N PRO A 68 -20.96 -4.02 17.00
CA PRO A 68 -20.57 -2.64 17.28
C PRO A 68 -19.91 -2.46 18.66
N GLU A 69 -20.34 -3.24 19.66
CA GLU A 69 -19.87 -3.20 21.04
C GLU A 69 -18.55 -3.94 21.26
N GLU A 70 -18.12 -4.77 20.30
CA GLU A 70 -16.95 -5.64 20.41
C GLU A 70 -15.69 -4.90 20.85
N TYR A 71 -15.43 -3.72 20.28
CA TYR A 71 -14.28 -2.90 20.67
C TYR A 71 -14.34 -2.47 22.14
N ALA A 72 -15.47 -1.92 22.58
CA ALA A 72 -15.62 -1.37 23.93
C ALA A 72 -15.51 -2.47 24.99
N VAL A 73 -16.22 -3.59 24.79
CA VAL A 73 -16.24 -4.71 25.73
C VAL A 73 -14.86 -5.36 25.85
N LEU A 74 -14.18 -5.61 24.72
CA LEU A 74 -12.83 -6.20 24.75
C LEU A 74 -11.80 -5.24 25.39
N PHE A 75 -11.92 -3.94 25.11
CA PHE A 75 -11.00 -2.96 25.68
C PHE A 75 -11.13 -2.86 27.21
N GLU A 76 -12.37 -2.89 27.72
CA GLU A 76 -12.66 -2.94 29.16
C GLU A 76 -12.22 -4.23 29.83
N ALA A 77 -12.34 -5.36 29.12
CA ALA A 77 -11.90 -6.65 29.65
C ALA A 77 -10.37 -6.74 29.78
N VAL A 78 -9.62 -6.15 28.83
CA VAL A 78 -8.15 -6.11 28.90
C VAL A 78 -7.67 -5.05 29.89
N TYR A 79 -8.30 -3.88 29.90
CA TYR A 79 -7.95 -2.75 30.75
C TYR A 79 -9.18 -2.24 31.53
N PRO A 80 -9.48 -2.84 32.70
CA PRO A 80 -10.68 -2.49 33.47
C PRO A 80 -10.69 -1.03 33.95
N SER A 81 -9.53 -0.50 34.29
CA SER A 81 -9.37 0.89 34.73
C SER A 81 -9.41 1.86 33.55
N GLU A 82 -10.20 2.93 33.65
CA GLU A 82 -10.16 4.02 32.67
C GLU A 82 -8.77 4.65 32.56
N ALA A 83 -8.00 4.70 33.66
CA ALA A 83 -6.63 5.23 33.65
C ALA A 83 -5.66 4.36 32.84
N ASP A 84 -5.86 3.04 32.81
CA ASP A 84 -5.01 2.12 32.05
C ASP A 84 -5.36 2.14 30.57
N ARG A 85 -6.67 2.17 30.25
CA ARG A 85 -7.16 2.47 28.89
C ARG A 85 -6.56 3.78 28.40
N ARG A 86 -6.45 4.76 29.29
CA ARG A 86 -5.82 6.04 28.98
C ARG A 86 -4.36 5.95 28.61
N THR A 87 -3.60 5.33 29.48
CA THR A 87 -2.17 5.11 29.26
C THR A 87 -1.92 4.33 27.98
N TYR A 88 -2.76 3.34 27.68
CA TYR A 88 -2.67 2.55 26.44
C TYR A 88 -2.87 3.40 25.18
N ILE A 89 -3.95 4.18 25.10
CA ILE A 89 -4.22 5.03 23.92
C ILE A 89 -3.14 6.09 23.76
N ASP A 90 -2.73 6.76 24.84
CA ASP A 90 -1.66 7.75 24.81
C ASP A 90 -0.34 7.14 24.29
N ALA A 91 -0.02 5.90 24.70
CA ALA A 91 1.17 5.21 24.23
C ALA A 91 1.12 4.88 22.73
N LYS A 92 -0.06 4.57 22.17
CA LYS A 92 -0.23 4.29 20.72
C LYS A 92 -0.19 5.55 19.87
N ILE A 93 -0.61 6.71 20.41
CA ILE A 93 -0.58 8.00 19.73
C ILE A 93 0.80 8.67 19.86
N SER A 94 1.51 8.42 20.97
CA SER A 94 2.78 9.07 21.27
C SER A 94 3.82 8.85 20.17
N GLY A 95 4.41 9.96 19.69
CA GLY A 95 5.45 9.94 18.67
C GLY A 95 4.95 9.75 17.22
N ALA A 96 3.64 9.56 17.01
CA ALA A 96 3.06 9.57 15.67
C ALA A 96 3.27 10.92 14.99
N LYS A 97 3.48 10.90 13.67
CA LYS A 97 3.69 12.11 12.85
C LYS A 97 2.72 12.10 11.68
N PRO A 98 2.20 13.28 11.24
CA PRO A 98 1.25 13.39 10.14
C PRO A 98 1.72 12.61 8.93
N SER A 99 0.85 11.79 8.33
CA SER A 99 1.12 11.05 7.09
C SER A 99 0.96 11.95 5.84
N PHE A 100 1.19 11.39 4.64
CA PHE A 100 0.99 12.16 3.40
C PHE A 100 -0.45 12.64 3.29
N GLY A 101 -1.43 11.79 3.64
CA GLY A 101 -2.85 12.15 3.63
C GLY A 101 -3.17 13.34 4.53
N HIS A 102 -2.53 13.45 5.70
CA HIS A 102 -2.74 14.58 6.62
C HIS A 102 -2.19 15.90 6.06
N VAL A 103 -0.99 15.86 5.46
CA VAL A 103 -0.39 17.04 4.81
C VAL A 103 -1.17 17.44 3.56
N ALA A 104 -1.69 16.46 2.82
CA ALA A 104 -2.50 16.70 1.64
C ALA A 104 -3.84 17.33 2.03
N LEU A 105 -4.52 16.80 3.05
CA LEU A 105 -5.72 17.38 3.59
C LEU A 105 -5.49 18.83 4.05
N ALA A 106 -4.41 19.08 4.79
CA ALA A 106 -4.03 20.43 5.23
C ALA A 106 -3.76 21.37 4.03
N THR A 107 -3.18 20.86 2.94
CA THR A 107 -2.97 21.63 1.70
C THR A 107 -4.30 22.01 1.05
N LEU A 108 -5.25 21.08 1.01
CA LEU A 108 -6.62 21.34 0.56
C LEU A 108 -7.36 22.35 1.46
N MET A 109 -7.09 22.32 2.77
CA MET A 109 -7.63 23.29 3.71
C MET A 109 -7.04 24.69 3.48
N LYS A 110 -5.72 24.79 3.25
CA LYS A 110 -5.03 26.05 2.92
C LYS A 110 -5.62 26.71 1.67
N ALA A 111 -5.88 25.89 0.65
CA ALA A 111 -6.41 26.33 -0.63
C ALA A 111 -7.93 26.57 -0.63
N GLY A 112 -8.62 26.35 0.50
CA GLY A 112 -10.06 26.56 0.62
C GLY A 112 -10.94 25.47 0.00
N HIS A 113 -10.35 24.37 -0.49
CA HIS A 113 -11.08 23.20 -0.98
C HIS A 113 -11.68 22.36 0.15
N THR A 114 -11.14 22.47 1.36
CA THR A 114 -11.71 21.85 2.57
C THR A 114 -11.88 22.88 3.68
N LYS A 115 -13.13 23.24 3.97
CA LYS A 115 -13.45 24.22 5.02
C LYS A 115 -13.50 23.61 6.43
N LEU A 116 -14.05 22.40 6.53
CA LEU A 116 -14.40 21.75 7.79
C LEU A 116 -14.03 20.26 7.76
N VAL A 117 -13.36 19.81 8.82
CA VAL A 117 -13.02 18.42 9.10
C VAL A 117 -13.66 18.01 10.43
N TRP A 118 -14.54 17.02 10.38
CA TRP A 118 -15.01 16.30 11.55
C TRP A 118 -14.13 15.07 11.76
N THR A 119 -13.82 14.74 13.01
CA THR A 119 -13.01 13.55 13.30
C THR A 119 -13.45 12.85 14.58
N THR A 120 -13.42 11.52 14.55
CA THR A 120 -13.54 10.69 15.76
C THR A 120 -12.17 10.33 16.35
N ASN A 121 -11.08 10.78 15.73
CA ASN A 121 -9.72 10.49 16.16
C ASN A 121 -9.29 11.39 17.33
N PHE A 122 -8.62 10.78 18.30
CA PHE A 122 -8.03 11.48 19.44
C PHE A 122 -6.69 12.14 19.08
N ASP A 123 -5.98 11.63 18.08
CA ASP A 123 -4.64 12.07 17.72
C ASP A 123 -4.60 13.51 17.15
N PRO A 124 -3.46 14.23 17.27
CA PRO A 124 -3.33 15.61 16.81
C PRO A 124 -2.98 15.71 15.31
N LEU A 125 -3.04 14.64 14.51
CA LEU A 125 -2.34 14.58 13.23
C LEU A 125 -2.89 15.53 12.16
N VAL A 126 -4.20 15.85 12.19
CA VAL A 126 -4.80 16.88 11.31
C VAL A 126 -4.26 18.25 11.67
N ALA A 127 -4.28 18.61 12.96
CA ALA A 127 -3.75 19.87 13.46
C ALA A 127 -2.24 20.01 13.21
N ASP A 128 -1.46 18.94 13.41
CA ASP A 128 -0.03 18.91 13.12
C ASP A 128 0.26 19.04 11.61
N GLY A 129 -0.56 18.40 10.77
CA GLY A 129 -0.51 18.57 9.31
C GLY A 129 -0.78 20.03 8.90
N CYS A 130 -1.79 20.65 9.49
CA CYS A 130 -2.11 22.06 9.29
C CYS A 130 -0.98 22.97 9.80
N ALA A 131 -0.39 22.68 10.96
CA ALA A 131 0.72 23.46 11.50
C ALA A 131 1.93 23.44 10.56
N LYS A 132 2.23 22.27 9.97
CA LYS A 132 3.27 22.13 8.95
C LYS A 132 2.94 22.95 7.69
N VAL A 133 1.68 22.91 7.24
CA VAL A 133 1.26 23.53 5.98
C VAL A 133 1.02 25.04 6.07
N PHE A 134 0.54 25.52 7.21
CA PHE A 134 0.24 26.93 7.45
C PHE A 134 1.44 27.71 7.99
N GLY A 135 2.54 27.01 8.35
CA GLY A 135 3.71 27.63 8.97
C GLY A 135 3.51 28.02 10.44
N GLY A 136 2.52 27.41 11.11
CA GLY A 136 2.18 27.68 12.51
C GLY A 136 0.79 27.14 12.90
N THR A 137 0.51 27.09 14.20
CA THR A 137 -0.75 26.53 14.75
C THR A 137 -1.94 27.50 14.77
N GLY A 138 -1.71 28.79 14.50
CA GLY A 138 -2.73 29.84 14.68
C GLY A 138 -3.82 29.93 13.62
N ASN A 139 -3.69 29.22 12.49
CA ASN A 139 -4.57 29.34 11.32
C ASN A 139 -5.64 28.24 11.23
N LEU A 140 -5.60 27.23 12.11
CA LEU A 140 -6.64 26.20 12.22
C LEU A 140 -7.45 26.43 13.49
N THR A 141 -8.78 26.48 13.37
CA THR A 141 -9.64 26.44 14.56
C THR A 141 -9.90 24.98 14.95
N THR A 142 -9.28 24.50 16.03
CA THR A 142 -9.53 23.16 16.56
C THR A 142 -10.52 23.23 17.72
N VAL A 143 -11.63 22.50 17.59
CA VAL A 143 -12.69 22.43 18.61
C VAL A 143 -12.73 21.01 19.17
N ALA A 144 -12.61 20.91 20.49
CA ALA A 144 -12.77 19.67 21.24
C ALA A 144 -14.09 19.68 22.02
N LEU A 145 -14.42 18.53 22.58
CA LEU A 145 -15.71 18.26 23.25
C LEU A 145 -15.97 19.14 24.48
N ASP A 146 -14.93 19.71 25.08
CA ASP A 146 -15.03 20.63 26.23
C ASP A 146 -15.43 22.06 25.84
N ALA A 147 -15.51 22.39 24.55
CA ALA A 147 -15.84 23.74 24.07
C ALA A 147 -16.80 23.78 22.86
N PRO A 148 -17.99 23.15 22.91
CA PRO A 148 -18.93 23.13 21.79
C PRO A 148 -19.43 24.52 21.38
N GLY A 149 -19.42 25.49 22.31
CA GLY A 149 -19.74 26.90 22.02
C GLY A 149 -18.82 27.50 20.95
N ILE A 150 -17.52 27.17 21.00
CA ILE A 150 -16.53 27.58 19.98
C ILE A 150 -16.87 26.95 18.63
N GLY A 151 -17.27 25.67 18.62
CA GLY A 151 -17.75 24.99 17.40
C GLY A 151 -18.91 25.72 16.74
N ARG A 152 -19.93 26.08 17.53
CA ARG A 152 -21.09 26.83 17.04
C ARG A 152 -20.71 28.20 16.49
N GLU A 153 -19.86 28.96 17.20
CA GLU A 153 -19.40 30.28 16.75
C GLU A 153 -18.56 30.18 15.48
N THR A 154 -17.70 29.16 15.38
CA THR A 154 -16.84 28.91 14.22
C THR A 154 -17.67 28.59 12.99
N ILE A 155 -18.63 27.67 13.12
CA ILE A 155 -19.51 27.27 12.02
C ILE A 155 -20.42 28.43 11.59
N ASN A 156 -21.07 29.11 12.54
CA ASN A 156 -22.01 30.20 12.22
C ASN A 156 -21.30 31.45 11.69
N GLY A 157 -20.08 31.71 12.15
CA GLY A 157 -19.24 32.81 11.69
C GLY A 157 -18.40 32.49 10.45
N GLU A 158 -18.57 31.29 9.86
CA GLU A 158 -17.81 30.80 8.71
C GLU A 158 -16.29 30.95 8.86
N ARG A 159 -15.76 30.70 10.07
CA ARG A 159 -14.34 30.82 10.39
C ARG A 159 -13.60 29.56 9.96
N TRP A 160 -13.11 29.54 8.72
CA TRP A 160 -12.40 28.41 8.12
C TRP A 160 -10.89 28.67 8.03
N PRO A 161 -10.05 27.61 8.03
CA PRO A 161 -10.38 26.20 8.21
C PRO A 161 -10.63 25.79 9.67
N ALA A 162 -11.45 24.75 9.87
CA ALA A 162 -11.76 24.21 11.19
C ALA A 162 -11.68 22.67 11.26
N GLU A 163 -11.23 22.17 12.41
CA GLU A 163 -11.27 20.76 12.81
C GLU A 163 -12.15 20.63 14.06
N ILE A 164 -13.14 19.73 14.04
CA ILE A 164 -14.03 19.46 15.18
C ILE A 164 -13.94 17.99 15.58
N LYS A 165 -13.57 17.74 16.83
CA LYS A 165 -13.39 16.39 17.39
C LYS A 165 -14.64 15.93 18.13
N LEU A 166 -15.30 14.90 17.59
CA LEU A 166 -16.59 14.40 18.08
C LEU A 166 -16.48 13.61 19.39
N HIS A 167 -15.35 12.95 19.68
CA HIS A 167 -15.14 12.22 20.94
C HIS A 167 -14.19 12.94 21.92
N GLY A 168 -13.81 14.18 21.61
CA GLY A 168 -12.86 15.00 22.37
C GLY A 168 -11.39 14.66 22.14
N ASP A 169 -10.49 15.44 22.77
CA ASP A 169 -9.07 15.08 22.91
C ASP A 169 -8.92 14.31 24.21
N PHE A 170 -8.33 13.13 24.12
CA PHE A 170 -8.10 12.27 25.25
C PHE A 170 -7.20 12.93 26.33
N ARG A 171 -6.33 13.84 25.90
CA ARG A 171 -5.45 14.64 26.76
C ARG A 171 -6.20 15.69 27.57
N SER A 172 -7.40 16.11 27.15
CA SER A 172 -8.19 17.16 27.82
C SER A 172 -9.15 16.63 28.90
N ARG A 173 -9.22 15.31 29.15
CA ARG A 173 -10.01 14.75 30.26
C ARG A 173 -9.37 14.95 31.64
N ARG A 174 -9.01 16.19 31.97
CA ARG A 174 -8.80 16.64 33.35
C ARG A 174 -9.54 17.94 33.62
N LEU A 175 -10.34 17.85 34.68
CA LEU A 175 -10.91 18.90 35.51
C LEU A 175 -12.20 19.56 34.98
N LYS A 176 -13.37 18.92 35.26
CA LYS A 176 -14.54 19.53 35.96
C LYS A 176 -15.94 19.05 35.52
N ASN A 177 -16.09 18.27 34.46
CA ASN A 177 -17.42 18.04 33.90
C ASN A 177 -18.08 16.77 34.46
N THR A 178 -19.35 16.87 34.89
CA THR A 178 -20.17 15.73 35.29
C THR A 178 -20.58 14.91 34.06
N GLY A 179 -20.96 13.64 34.25
CA GLY A 179 -21.36 12.78 33.13
C GLY A 179 -22.52 13.36 32.30
N ASP A 180 -23.38 14.19 32.90
CA ASP A 180 -24.52 14.81 32.25
C ASP A 180 -24.11 15.99 31.35
N GLU A 181 -23.13 16.78 31.80
CA GLU A 181 -22.58 17.90 31.03
C GLU A 181 -21.88 17.40 29.76
N LEU A 182 -21.10 16.32 29.87
CA LEU A 182 -20.44 15.70 28.71
C LEU A 182 -21.46 15.17 27.69
N ARG A 183 -22.56 14.55 28.14
CA ARG A 183 -23.63 14.10 27.23
C ARG A 183 -24.30 15.27 26.52
N GLN A 184 -24.51 16.39 27.22
CA GLN A 184 -25.10 17.59 26.61
C GLN A 184 -24.15 18.25 25.60
N GLN A 185 -22.84 18.30 25.90
CA GLN A 185 -21.82 18.83 25.00
C GLN A 185 -21.70 17.97 23.73
N ASP A 186 -21.70 16.65 23.90
CA ASP A 186 -21.69 15.68 22.80
C ASP A 186 -22.95 15.81 21.90
N ALA A 187 -24.14 15.89 22.50
CA ALA A 187 -25.38 16.16 21.76
C ALA A 187 -25.30 17.46 20.95
N THR A 188 -24.74 18.53 21.54
CA THR A 188 -24.57 19.81 20.87
C THR A 188 -23.66 19.70 19.64
N LEU A 189 -22.56 18.94 19.72
CA LEU A 189 -21.67 18.72 18.58
C LEU A 189 -22.35 17.89 17.48
N ARG A 190 -23.15 16.90 17.86
CA ARG A 190 -23.94 16.09 16.93
C ARG A 190 -24.98 16.94 16.18
N ASP A 191 -25.70 17.82 16.88
CA ASP A 191 -26.63 18.78 16.25
C ASP A 191 -25.92 19.70 15.25
N LEU A 192 -24.70 20.14 15.58
CA LEU A 192 -23.87 20.94 14.67
C LEU A 192 -23.45 20.13 13.44
N LEU A 193 -23.11 18.85 13.60
CA LEU A 193 -22.81 17.95 12.48
C LEU A 193 -24.02 17.83 11.56
N VAL A 194 -25.21 17.51 12.08
CA VAL A 194 -26.48 17.48 11.32
C VAL A 194 -26.68 18.79 10.55
N GLY A 195 -26.56 19.92 11.24
CA GLY A 195 -26.71 21.25 10.64
C GLY A 195 -25.70 21.53 9.52
N THR A 196 -24.48 21.00 9.59
CA THR A 196 -23.49 21.13 8.49
C THR A 196 -23.77 20.18 7.32
N CYS A 197 -24.29 18.98 7.59
CA CYS A 197 -24.69 18.00 6.56
C CYS A 197 -25.80 18.51 5.65
N THR A 198 -26.69 19.37 6.16
CA THR A 198 -27.75 19.99 5.33
C THR A 198 -27.27 21.12 4.42
N ARG A 199 -26.01 21.56 4.56
CA ARG A 199 -25.46 22.72 3.82
C ARG A 199 -24.23 22.38 2.98
N SER A 200 -23.73 21.16 3.06
CA SER A 200 -22.47 20.76 2.42
C SER A 200 -22.44 19.26 2.11
N GLY A 201 -21.72 18.87 1.06
CA GLY A 201 -21.40 17.46 0.83
C GLY A 201 -20.33 16.93 1.77
N LEU A 202 -20.33 15.61 1.99
CA LEU A 202 -19.48 14.93 2.98
C LEU A 202 -18.64 13.82 2.33
N VAL A 203 -17.32 13.88 2.54
CA VAL A 203 -16.42 12.76 2.23
C VAL A 203 -16.05 12.07 3.55
N ILE A 204 -16.28 10.76 3.62
CA ILE A 204 -16.04 9.95 4.81
C ILE A 204 -14.83 9.06 4.54
N ALA A 205 -13.80 9.12 5.38
CA ALA A 205 -12.57 8.36 5.19
C ALA A 205 -12.09 7.72 6.49
N GLY A 206 -11.68 6.45 6.42
CA GLY A 206 -11.13 5.71 7.57
C GLY A 206 -12.13 5.47 8.71
N TYR A 207 -13.41 5.75 8.51
CA TYR A 207 -14.49 5.46 9.44
C TYR A 207 -15.24 4.20 8.97
N SER A 208 -15.42 3.24 9.89
CA SER A 208 -16.01 1.93 9.56
C SER A 208 -17.54 1.89 9.65
N GLY A 209 -18.17 2.91 10.24
CA GLY A 209 -19.62 2.90 10.50
C GLY A 209 -20.04 2.09 11.74
N ARG A 210 -19.12 1.81 12.67
CA ARG A 210 -19.40 1.05 13.90
C ARG A 210 -19.92 1.92 15.05
N ASP A 211 -19.64 3.22 15.04
CA ASP A 211 -20.07 4.08 16.14
C ASP A 211 -21.55 4.43 15.97
N GLU A 212 -22.37 3.94 16.91
CA GLU A 212 -23.81 4.17 16.88
C GLU A 212 -24.16 5.65 16.94
N SER A 213 -23.47 6.43 17.77
CA SER A 213 -23.78 7.85 17.95
C SER A 213 -23.56 8.62 16.65
N ILE A 214 -22.49 8.32 15.93
CA ILE A 214 -22.17 8.97 14.66
C ILE A 214 -23.07 8.48 13.54
N MET A 215 -23.35 7.17 13.46
CA MET A 215 -24.28 6.64 12.45
C MET A 215 -25.69 7.19 12.63
N ASN A 216 -26.20 7.25 13.86
CA ASN A 216 -27.50 7.88 14.17
C ASN A 216 -27.52 9.35 13.70
N THR A 217 -26.44 10.10 13.93
CA THR A 217 -26.34 11.51 13.49
C THR A 217 -26.32 11.65 11.96
N LEU A 218 -25.66 10.75 11.25
CA LEU A 218 -25.68 10.76 9.78
C LEU A 218 -27.07 10.39 9.24
N GLU A 219 -27.72 9.39 9.85
CA GLU A 219 -29.09 8.97 9.50
C GLU A 219 -30.11 10.07 9.79
N GLU A 220 -30.01 10.76 10.93
CA GLU A 220 -30.82 11.95 11.25
C GLU A 220 -30.61 13.05 10.21
N ALA A 221 -29.36 13.29 9.79
CA ALA A 221 -29.09 14.27 8.74
C ALA A 221 -29.81 13.95 7.43
N LEU A 222 -30.00 12.67 7.08
CA LEU A 222 -30.79 12.27 5.90
C LEU A 222 -32.28 12.62 6.03
N GLU A 223 -32.83 12.72 7.24
CA GLU A 223 -34.26 13.02 7.45
C GLU A 223 -34.64 14.46 7.07
N HIS A 224 -33.66 15.35 6.97
CA HIS A 224 -33.87 16.72 6.53
C HIS A 224 -34.24 16.84 5.04
N ALA A 225 -34.89 17.94 4.66
CA ALA A 225 -35.42 18.15 3.32
C ALA A 225 -34.34 18.28 2.21
N SER A 226 -33.11 18.68 2.56
CA SER A 226 -31.99 18.82 1.61
C SER A 226 -30.70 18.30 2.25
N PRO A 227 -30.55 16.97 2.38
CA PRO A 227 -29.38 16.38 2.99
C PRO A 227 -28.23 16.33 2.00
N PHE A 228 -27.01 16.65 2.44
CA PHE A 228 -25.76 16.55 1.68
C PHE A 228 -25.85 17.15 0.25
N PRO A 229 -26.10 18.46 0.10
CA PRO A 229 -26.38 19.08 -1.21
C PRO A 229 -25.23 19.01 -2.23
N SER A 230 -24.01 18.66 -1.81
CA SER A 230 -22.85 18.41 -2.70
C SER A 230 -22.43 16.94 -2.73
N GLY A 231 -23.32 16.07 -2.30
CA GLY A 231 -23.18 14.63 -2.30
C GLY A 231 -22.47 14.02 -1.09
N ILE A 232 -22.48 12.70 -1.04
CA ILE A 232 -21.88 11.91 0.03
C ILE A 232 -21.02 10.76 -0.51
N PHE A 233 -19.73 10.75 -0.17
CA PHE A 233 -18.77 9.78 -0.70
C PHE A 233 -18.08 9.05 0.45
N TRP A 234 -18.22 7.73 0.48
CA TRP A 234 -17.62 6.89 1.51
C TRP A 234 -16.39 6.18 0.98
N LEU A 235 -15.20 6.62 1.40
CA LEU A 235 -13.94 6.00 1.01
C LEU A 235 -13.75 4.70 1.80
N HIS A 236 -13.83 3.58 1.10
CA HIS A 236 -13.78 2.24 1.69
C HIS A 236 -12.55 1.46 1.22
N ARG A 237 -11.84 0.87 2.19
CA ARG A 237 -10.58 0.18 1.94
C ARG A 237 -10.78 -1.32 1.68
N GLY A 238 -10.14 -1.82 0.63
CA GLY A 238 -10.12 -3.24 0.27
C GLY A 238 -11.35 -3.70 -0.51
N GLU A 239 -11.40 -4.99 -0.82
CA GLU A 239 -12.40 -5.60 -1.71
C GLU A 239 -13.66 -6.11 -0.97
N GLY A 240 -13.60 -6.31 0.35
CA GLY A 240 -14.75 -6.78 1.14
C GLY A 240 -15.85 -5.73 1.26
N ASP A 241 -17.10 -6.14 1.51
CA ASP A 241 -18.22 -5.21 1.64
C ASP A 241 -18.10 -4.32 2.89
N PRO A 242 -18.62 -3.07 2.85
CA PRO A 242 -18.76 -2.27 4.07
C PRO A 242 -19.82 -2.89 4.98
N LEU A 243 -19.90 -2.44 6.23
CA LEU A 243 -20.95 -2.90 7.15
C LEU A 243 -22.35 -2.66 6.56
N ASP A 244 -23.28 -3.58 6.83
CA ASP A 244 -24.65 -3.52 6.31
C ASP A 244 -25.30 -2.15 6.56
N ARG A 245 -25.08 -1.58 7.75
CA ARG A 245 -25.60 -0.25 8.12
C ARG A 245 -25.09 0.86 7.20
N VAL A 246 -23.83 0.79 6.75
CA VAL A 246 -23.24 1.74 5.79
C VAL A 246 -23.88 1.55 4.41
N SER A 247 -24.07 0.31 3.98
CA SER A 247 -24.76 -0.01 2.72
C SER A 247 -26.20 0.50 2.71
N SER A 248 -26.94 0.29 3.79
CA SER A 248 -28.31 0.80 3.98
C SER A 248 -28.35 2.32 3.99
N PHE A 249 -27.42 2.97 4.68
CA PHE A 249 -27.31 4.42 4.73
C PHE A 249 -27.06 5.03 3.33
N LEU A 250 -26.11 4.50 2.56
CA LEU A 250 -25.84 4.98 1.20
C LEU A 250 -27.03 4.73 0.25
N SER A 251 -27.72 3.61 0.40
CA SER A 251 -28.95 3.31 -0.35
C SER A 251 -30.05 4.33 -0.04
N ALA A 252 -30.28 4.61 1.24
CA ALA A 252 -31.27 5.60 1.68
C ALA A 252 -30.93 7.03 1.21
N ALA A 253 -29.63 7.38 1.16
CA ALA A 253 -29.19 8.66 0.59
C ALA A 253 -29.51 8.75 -0.92
N SER A 254 -29.21 7.68 -1.67
CA SER A 254 -29.52 7.60 -3.11
C SER A 254 -31.02 7.67 -3.39
N GLU A 255 -31.87 7.04 -2.57
CA GLU A 255 -33.33 7.10 -2.68
C GLU A 255 -33.88 8.52 -2.47
N LYS A 256 -33.19 9.33 -1.66
CA LYS A 256 -33.49 10.75 -1.44
C LYS A 256 -32.90 11.67 -2.51
N GLY A 257 -32.27 11.11 -3.55
CA GLY A 257 -31.67 11.87 -4.65
C GLY A 257 -30.35 12.56 -4.30
N VAL A 258 -29.69 12.14 -3.21
CA VAL A 258 -28.34 12.61 -2.87
C VAL A 258 -27.34 11.93 -3.79
N ASP A 259 -26.54 12.72 -4.52
CA ASP A 259 -25.44 12.21 -5.33
C ASP A 259 -24.36 11.60 -4.41
N GLY A 260 -23.89 10.39 -4.69
CA GLY A 260 -22.97 9.75 -3.75
C GLY A 260 -22.82 8.24 -3.92
N GLY A 261 -21.89 7.69 -3.14
CA GLY A 261 -21.66 6.25 -3.12
C GLY A 261 -20.40 5.81 -2.40
N LEU A 262 -20.17 4.50 -2.45
CA LEU A 262 -18.98 3.86 -1.92
C LEU A 262 -17.84 3.98 -2.93
N VAL A 263 -16.73 4.61 -2.54
CA VAL A 263 -15.53 4.76 -3.36
C VAL A 263 -14.44 3.83 -2.83
N ARG A 264 -14.03 2.85 -3.64
CA ARG A 264 -12.98 1.90 -3.27
C ARG A 264 -11.61 2.58 -3.32
N VAL A 265 -10.85 2.47 -2.25
CA VAL A 265 -9.52 3.09 -2.12
C VAL A 265 -8.50 2.14 -1.51
N GLU A 266 -7.22 2.31 -1.87
CA GLU A 266 -6.12 1.54 -1.28
C GLU A 266 -5.84 1.94 0.17
N ASN A 267 -5.75 3.25 0.41
CA ASN A 267 -5.62 3.87 1.73
C ASN A 267 -5.85 5.39 1.63
N PHE A 268 -5.90 6.05 2.79
CA PHE A 268 -6.12 7.50 2.89
C PHE A 268 -5.04 8.32 2.16
N ASP A 269 -3.76 7.97 2.30
CA ASP A 269 -2.65 8.70 1.69
C ASP A 269 -2.73 8.69 0.15
N GLU A 270 -2.95 7.52 -0.47
CA GLU A 270 -3.08 7.40 -1.93
C GLU A 270 -4.34 8.09 -2.46
N SER A 271 -5.46 8.01 -1.73
CA SER A 271 -6.70 8.71 -2.10
C SER A 271 -6.50 10.22 -2.20
N LEU A 272 -5.82 10.79 -1.19
CA LEU A 272 -5.55 12.22 -1.14
C LEU A 272 -4.50 12.62 -2.17
N ARG A 273 -3.55 11.74 -2.49
CA ARG A 273 -2.59 11.94 -3.57
C ARG A 273 -3.27 12.08 -4.92
N ASP A 274 -4.21 11.20 -5.22
CA ASP A 274 -4.96 11.24 -6.46
C ASP A 274 -5.87 12.48 -6.50
N LEU A 275 -6.52 12.84 -5.40
CA LEU A 275 -7.36 14.04 -5.30
C LEU A 275 -6.55 15.32 -5.55
N VAL A 276 -5.38 15.46 -4.90
CA VAL A 276 -4.49 16.63 -5.09
C VAL A 276 -4.08 16.78 -6.56
N ARG A 277 -3.82 15.68 -7.28
CA ARG A 277 -3.47 15.72 -8.71
C ARG A 277 -4.59 16.20 -9.63
N LEU A 278 -5.84 16.10 -9.18
CA LEU A 278 -7.01 16.52 -9.95
C LEU A 278 -7.32 18.02 -9.79
N ILE A 279 -6.71 18.69 -8.81
CA ILE A 279 -6.95 20.12 -8.55
C ILE A 279 -5.89 20.94 -9.28
N PRO A 280 -6.27 21.72 -10.31
CA PRO A 280 -5.34 22.59 -11.01
C PRO A 280 -4.82 23.70 -10.08
N ASP A 281 -3.58 24.13 -10.31
CA ASP A 281 -2.95 25.27 -9.63
C ASP A 281 -2.86 25.16 -8.09
N LEU A 282 -2.98 23.94 -7.52
CA LEU A 282 -2.78 23.71 -6.10
C LEU A 282 -1.29 23.87 -5.74
N ASP A 283 -0.99 24.72 -4.74
CA ASP A 283 0.36 24.84 -4.18
C ASP A 283 0.74 23.54 -3.45
N THR A 284 1.56 22.73 -4.12
CA THR A 284 2.03 21.42 -3.62
C THR A 284 3.42 21.49 -3.01
N THR A 285 3.99 22.68 -2.81
CA THR A 285 5.37 22.87 -2.31
C THR A 285 5.64 22.07 -1.03
N GLN A 286 4.74 22.16 -0.05
CA GLN A 286 4.89 21.45 1.23
C GLN A 286 4.62 19.95 1.12
N LEU A 287 3.82 19.54 0.14
CA LEU A 287 3.60 18.13 -0.17
C LEU A 287 4.84 17.50 -0.80
N ASP A 288 5.48 18.22 -1.72
CA ASP A 288 6.71 17.79 -2.37
C ASP A 288 7.88 17.77 -1.36
N GLU A 289 8.00 18.78 -0.51
CA GLU A 289 8.95 18.79 0.61
C GLU A 289 8.70 17.61 1.55
N PHE A 290 7.45 17.39 1.97
CA PHE A 290 7.10 16.27 2.84
C PHE A 290 7.34 14.91 2.17
N ALA A 291 7.03 14.77 0.88
CA ALA A 291 7.31 13.57 0.11
C ALA A 291 8.82 13.35 -0.07
N SER A 292 9.63 14.42 -0.11
CA SER A 292 11.09 14.34 -0.15
C SER A 292 11.66 13.91 1.21
N GLU A 293 11.12 14.40 2.32
CA GLU A 293 11.50 14.01 3.69
C GLU A 293 11.13 12.54 3.99
N ARG A 294 9.97 12.09 3.51
CA ARG A 294 9.48 10.72 3.65
C ARG A 294 9.81 9.82 2.47
N SER A 295 10.59 10.31 1.50
CA SER A 295 11.25 9.40 0.59
C SER A 295 12.16 8.56 1.47
N VAL A 296 11.72 7.34 1.80
CA VAL A 296 12.62 6.31 2.33
C VAL A 296 13.47 5.88 1.14
N VAL A 297 14.33 6.80 0.72
CA VAL A 297 15.65 6.53 0.17
C VAL A 297 16.61 6.68 1.34
N SER A 298 16.28 6.18 2.54
CA SER A 298 17.33 5.98 3.52
C SER A 298 18.03 4.69 3.12
N ALA A 299 19.26 4.84 2.65
CA ALA A 299 20.22 3.76 2.78
C ALA A 299 20.18 3.25 4.24
N PRO A 300 20.37 1.93 4.46
CA PRO A 300 20.37 1.37 5.81
C PRO A 300 21.23 2.21 6.76
N PRO A 301 20.79 2.41 8.02
CA PRO A 301 21.42 3.33 8.96
C PRO A 301 22.94 3.09 9.07
N ARG A 302 23.72 4.17 9.08
CA ARG A 302 25.17 4.08 9.26
C ARG A 302 25.48 3.59 10.68
N ILE A 303 26.06 2.40 10.79
CA ILE A 303 26.41 1.76 12.06
C ILE A 303 27.65 2.42 12.67
N SER A 304 27.60 2.79 13.96
CA SER A 304 28.76 3.23 14.76
C SER A 304 29.10 2.22 15.87
N GLY A 305 30.36 1.77 15.95
CA GLY A 305 30.84 0.84 16.99
C GLY A 305 31.95 -0.14 16.56
N LYS A 306 32.77 -0.63 17.50
CA LYS A 306 33.91 -1.56 17.27
C LYS A 306 33.59 -3.06 17.52
N ARG A 307 32.34 -3.43 17.80
CA ARG A 307 31.95 -4.85 18.04
C ARG A 307 31.01 -5.34 16.93
N GLY A 308 31.34 -6.51 16.38
CA GLY A 308 30.72 -7.10 15.20
C GLY A 308 29.23 -7.38 15.37
N TYR A 309 28.46 -6.89 14.40
CA TYR A 309 27.05 -7.20 14.18
C TYR A 309 26.96 -8.10 12.93
N PRO A 310 25.98 -9.02 12.80
CA PRO A 310 25.85 -9.84 11.60
C PRO A 310 25.66 -8.97 10.35
N VAL A 311 26.56 -9.14 9.37
CA VAL A 311 26.37 -8.60 8.03
C VAL A 311 25.21 -9.38 7.40
N ILE A 312 24.11 -8.68 7.11
CA ILE A 312 22.95 -9.29 6.46
C ILE A 312 23.24 -9.30 4.96
N ARG A 313 23.29 -10.50 4.39
CA ARG A 313 23.30 -10.69 2.93
C ARG A 313 21.89 -10.46 2.41
N LEU A 314 21.78 -9.64 1.38
CA LEU A 314 20.54 -9.33 0.69
C LEU A 314 20.48 -10.06 -0.65
N ASN A 315 19.29 -10.19 -1.21
CA ASN A 315 18.98 -10.88 -2.46
C ASN A 315 18.85 -9.88 -3.63
N ALA A 316 19.87 -9.05 -3.82
CA ALA A 316 19.88 -8.02 -4.86
C ALA A 316 21.25 -7.93 -5.55
N LEU A 317 21.26 -7.74 -6.87
CA LEU A 317 22.47 -7.49 -7.67
C LEU A 317 22.45 -6.06 -8.20
N GLU A 318 23.56 -5.33 -8.07
CA GLU A 318 23.68 -3.98 -8.62
C GLU A 318 23.60 -4.03 -10.15
N VAL A 319 22.78 -3.18 -10.76
CA VAL A 319 22.78 -2.99 -12.22
C VAL A 319 23.86 -1.98 -12.56
N LYS A 320 25.06 -2.47 -12.87
CA LYS A 320 26.26 -1.66 -13.14
C LYS A 320 26.17 -0.88 -14.44
N SER A 321 25.55 -1.48 -15.45
CA SER A 321 25.27 -0.82 -16.72
C SER A 321 23.86 -1.17 -17.17
N LEU A 322 23.21 -0.19 -17.79
CA LEU A 322 21.88 -0.31 -18.36
C LEU A 322 21.82 0.45 -19.69
N PRO A 323 20.82 0.18 -20.55
CA PRO A 323 20.64 0.92 -21.79
C PRO A 323 20.37 2.40 -21.52
N THR A 324 21.11 3.29 -22.16
CA THR A 324 20.96 4.75 -22.00
C THR A 324 20.02 5.36 -23.02
N ILE A 325 19.67 4.63 -24.08
CA ILE A 325 18.79 5.09 -25.15
C ILE A 325 17.83 3.98 -25.56
N CYS A 326 16.63 4.33 -25.99
CA CYS A 326 15.68 3.46 -26.69
C CYS A 326 15.11 4.18 -27.92
N ARG A 327 14.38 3.46 -28.77
CA ARG A 327 13.63 4.09 -29.87
C ARG A 327 12.36 4.74 -29.34
N ARG A 328 12.11 5.97 -29.75
CA ARG A 328 10.81 6.63 -29.61
C ARG A 328 10.15 6.68 -30.97
N VAL A 329 8.95 6.14 -31.03
CA VAL A 329 8.11 6.19 -32.21
C VAL A 329 6.87 6.97 -31.83
N GLU A 330 6.69 8.16 -32.38
CA GLU A 330 5.45 8.90 -32.20
C GLU A 330 4.40 8.37 -33.17
N CYS A 331 3.29 7.89 -32.64
CA CYS A 331 2.24 7.26 -33.42
C CYS A 331 0.91 7.21 -32.65
N ASN A 332 -0.19 7.12 -33.40
CA ASN A 332 -1.55 7.06 -32.86
C ASN A 332 -1.97 5.62 -32.50
N ILE A 333 -1.16 4.94 -31.70
CA ILE A 333 -1.48 3.60 -31.17
C ILE A 333 -2.26 3.70 -29.85
N GLY A 334 -3.08 2.68 -29.56
CA GLY A 334 -3.90 2.60 -28.35
C GLY A 334 -3.11 2.42 -27.04
N GLY A 335 -3.64 1.63 -26.12
CA GLY A 335 -3.02 1.34 -24.83
C GLY A 335 -1.90 0.29 -24.90
N TYR A 336 -1.50 -0.20 -23.72
CA TYR A 336 -0.45 -1.24 -23.60
C TYR A 336 -0.82 -2.54 -24.31
N LYS A 337 -2.11 -2.89 -24.35
CA LYS A 337 -2.61 -4.12 -24.96
C LYS A 337 -2.42 -4.08 -26.48
N GLU A 338 -2.77 -2.97 -27.10
CA GLU A 338 -2.66 -2.73 -28.54
C GLU A 338 -1.20 -2.73 -29.00
N VAL A 339 -0.28 -2.16 -28.19
CA VAL A 339 1.17 -2.24 -28.46
C VAL A 339 1.66 -3.69 -28.43
N ALA A 340 1.24 -4.47 -27.42
CA ALA A 340 1.63 -5.88 -27.31
C ALA A 340 1.05 -6.74 -28.44
N GLU A 341 -0.21 -6.51 -28.82
CA GLU A 341 -0.87 -7.18 -29.95
C GLU A 341 -0.19 -6.84 -31.28
N ALA A 342 0.20 -5.58 -31.50
CA ALA A 342 0.89 -5.15 -32.71
C ALA A 342 2.26 -5.85 -32.87
N VAL A 343 3.05 -5.93 -31.80
CA VAL A 343 4.33 -6.66 -31.81
C VAL A 343 4.11 -8.15 -32.03
N SER A 344 3.11 -8.75 -31.36
CA SER A 344 2.80 -10.18 -31.50
C SER A 344 2.31 -10.53 -32.91
N ALA A 345 1.49 -9.69 -33.53
CA ALA A 345 0.94 -9.91 -34.87
C ALA A 345 2.01 -9.80 -35.95
N ALA A 346 3.00 -8.92 -35.76
CA ALA A 346 4.12 -8.78 -36.68
C ALA A 346 5.16 -9.90 -36.57
N GLY A 347 5.18 -10.65 -35.46
CA GLY A 347 6.09 -11.78 -35.26
C GLY A 347 7.56 -11.39 -35.22
N VAL A 348 7.87 -10.16 -34.78
CA VAL A 348 9.22 -9.58 -34.81
C VAL A 348 9.89 -9.57 -33.43
N ASP A 349 11.23 -9.50 -33.41
CA ASP A 349 12.04 -9.50 -32.18
C ASP A 349 12.16 -8.08 -31.58
N VAL A 350 11.05 -7.56 -31.05
CA VAL A 350 10.94 -6.21 -30.48
C VAL A 350 10.43 -6.26 -29.04
N LEU A 351 10.96 -5.39 -28.19
CA LEU A 351 10.39 -5.05 -26.90
C LEU A 351 9.82 -3.64 -26.98
N ALA A 352 8.55 -3.47 -26.62
CA ALA A 352 7.88 -2.18 -26.75
C ALA A 352 6.96 -1.91 -25.56
N THR A 353 6.84 -0.63 -25.20
CA THR A 353 5.89 -0.14 -24.20
C THR A 353 5.22 1.14 -24.68
N ARG A 354 4.00 1.39 -24.20
CA ARG A 354 3.27 2.63 -24.47
C ARG A 354 3.95 3.79 -23.73
N SER A 355 4.07 4.95 -24.39
CA SER A 355 4.47 6.23 -23.78
C SER A 355 3.38 7.27 -24.00
N ALA A 356 3.53 8.54 -23.58
CA ALA A 356 2.49 9.54 -23.83
C ALA A 356 2.32 9.84 -25.34
N LYS A 357 3.44 10.01 -26.06
CA LYS A 357 3.48 10.42 -27.47
C LYS A 357 3.49 9.27 -28.48
N GLY A 358 3.60 8.03 -28.02
CA GLY A 358 3.59 6.86 -28.90
C GLY A 358 4.13 5.62 -28.20
N VAL A 359 5.27 5.10 -28.67
CA VAL A 359 5.88 3.86 -28.20
C VAL A 359 7.36 4.08 -27.89
N LEU A 360 7.84 3.49 -26.79
CA LEU A 360 9.27 3.29 -26.54
C LEU A 360 9.64 1.83 -26.85
N ALA A 361 10.72 1.60 -27.59
CA ALA A 361 11.07 0.27 -28.04
C ALA A 361 12.59 -0.02 -28.07
N PHE A 362 12.91 -1.31 -27.88
CA PHE A 362 14.20 -1.91 -28.22
C PHE A 362 13.97 -2.91 -29.36
N GLY A 363 14.86 -2.91 -30.35
CA GLY A 363 14.68 -3.71 -31.56
C GLY A 363 15.47 -3.15 -32.74
N SER A 364 15.47 -3.89 -33.85
CA SER A 364 15.97 -3.34 -35.10
C SER A 364 15.00 -2.29 -35.65
N ASP A 365 15.51 -1.28 -36.34
CA ASP A 365 14.64 -0.21 -36.86
C ASP A 365 13.61 -0.75 -37.87
N SER A 366 13.98 -1.78 -38.64
CA SER A 366 13.07 -2.48 -39.55
C SER A 366 11.98 -3.22 -38.79
N ASP A 367 12.33 -3.91 -37.70
CA ASP A 367 11.38 -4.70 -36.92
C ASP A 367 10.42 -3.79 -36.14
N VAL A 368 10.92 -2.68 -35.57
CA VAL A 368 10.07 -1.70 -34.88
C VAL A 368 9.06 -1.07 -35.86
N ARG A 369 9.49 -0.77 -37.09
CA ARG A 369 8.58 -0.29 -38.15
C ARG A 369 7.59 -1.35 -38.61
N ALA A 370 8.02 -2.61 -38.72
CA ALA A 370 7.14 -3.72 -39.08
C ALA A 370 6.07 -3.95 -38.00
N ALA A 371 6.44 -3.90 -36.72
CA ALA A 371 5.52 -4.00 -35.59
C ALA A 371 4.42 -2.91 -35.62
N LEU A 372 4.76 -1.72 -36.12
CA LEU A 372 3.86 -0.56 -36.15
C LEU A 372 3.33 -0.25 -37.55
N ALA A 373 3.39 -1.19 -38.50
CA ALA A 373 3.04 -0.96 -39.90
C ALA A 373 1.58 -0.51 -40.10
N ASN A 374 0.67 -0.89 -39.21
CA ASN A 374 -0.74 -0.53 -39.25
C ASN A 374 -1.07 0.80 -38.56
N VAL A 375 -0.06 1.54 -38.08
CA VAL A 375 -0.23 2.81 -37.37
C VAL A 375 0.54 3.91 -38.09
N SER A 376 -0.06 5.09 -38.20
CA SER A 376 0.62 6.26 -38.75
C SER A 376 1.74 6.73 -37.81
N ILE A 377 2.99 6.54 -38.24
CA ILE A 377 4.18 7.02 -37.56
C ILE A 377 4.45 8.47 -37.97
N THR A 378 4.50 9.39 -37.01
CA THR A 378 4.81 10.81 -37.23
C THR A 378 6.28 11.13 -37.01
N GLU A 379 6.91 10.53 -35.99
CA GLU A 379 8.33 10.70 -35.67
C GLU A 379 8.98 9.34 -35.33
N PHE A 380 10.28 9.20 -35.59
CA PHE A 380 11.06 7.98 -35.32
C PHE A 380 12.49 8.35 -34.96
N ASP A 381 12.78 8.40 -33.66
CA ASP A 381 14.01 8.99 -33.14
C ASP A 381 14.50 8.25 -31.89
N LEU A 382 15.58 8.76 -31.31
CA LEU A 382 16.15 8.24 -30.07
C LEU A 382 15.54 8.96 -28.87
N HIS A 383 15.29 8.20 -27.82
CA HIS A 383 14.88 8.71 -26.52
C HIS A 383 15.90 8.31 -25.47
N GLU A 384 16.38 9.29 -24.71
CA GLU A 384 17.34 9.07 -23.63
C GLU A 384 16.62 8.53 -22.39
N ILE A 385 17.18 7.47 -21.81
CA ILE A 385 16.70 6.87 -20.57
C ILE A 385 17.39 7.57 -19.42
N GLU A 386 16.68 8.49 -18.78
CA GLU A 386 17.20 9.24 -17.65
C GLU A 386 17.19 8.39 -16.37
N THR A 387 18.36 8.08 -15.82
CA THR A 387 18.50 7.27 -14.59
C THR A 387 17.67 7.79 -13.42
N ARG A 388 17.55 9.11 -13.29
CA ARG A 388 16.71 9.79 -12.28
C ARG A 388 15.22 9.43 -12.37
N ARG A 389 14.70 9.11 -13.56
CA ARG A 389 13.29 8.69 -13.75
C ARG A 389 13.05 7.23 -13.38
N LEU A 390 14.10 6.43 -13.21
CA LEU A 390 14.02 5.04 -12.78
C LEU A 390 13.71 4.89 -11.28
N ARG A 391 13.81 6.00 -10.51
CA ARG A 391 13.37 6.07 -9.10
C ARG A 391 11.88 5.74 -8.95
N TYR A 392 11.07 6.11 -9.94
CA TYR A 392 9.63 5.95 -9.92
C TYR A 392 9.19 4.81 -10.84
N ASP A 393 7.97 4.33 -10.66
CA ASP A 393 7.36 3.41 -11.61
C ASP A 393 6.98 4.20 -12.88
N SER A 394 7.76 3.97 -13.95
CA SER A 394 7.70 4.73 -15.19
C SER A 394 7.70 3.80 -16.39
N GLN A 395 7.29 4.29 -17.56
CA GLN A 395 7.29 3.51 -18.79
C GLN A 395 8.70 3.00 -19.14
N GLU A 396 9.73 3.81 -18.86
CA GLU A 396 11.14 3.43 -19.01
C GLU A 396 11.51 2.26 -18.10
N ARG A 397 11.15 2.33 -16.80
CA ARG A 397 11.40 1.24 -15.85
C ARG A 397 10.65 -0.04 -16.25
N GLY A 398 9.42 0.09 -16.74
CA GLY A 398 8.66 -1.04 -17.27
C GLY A 398 9.32 -1.69 -18.48
N LEU A 399 9.83 -0.89 -19.43
CA LEU A 399 10.55 -1.37 -20.61
C LEU A 399 11.87 -2.05 -20.21
N LEU A 400 12.63 -1.45 -19.28
CA LEU A 400 13.86 -2.04 -18.75
C LEU A 400 13.60 -3.35 -18.00
N LYS A 401 12.50 -3.45 -17.24
CA LYS A 401 12.07 -4.70 -16.58
C LYS A 401 11.87 -5.82 -17.61
N GLN A 402 11.11 -5.56 -18.66
CA GLN A 402 10.90 -6.55 -19.73
C GLN A 402 12.21 -6.94 -20.40
N ALA A 403 13.08 -5.95 -20.67
CA ALA A 403 14.36 -6.19 -21.32
C ALA A 403 15.32 -7.02 -20.47
N ILE A 404 15.46 -6.73 -19.18
CA ILE A 404 16.36 -7.50 -18.31
C ILE A 404 15.84 -8.92 -18.10
N SER A 405 14.52 -9.11 -17.91
CA SER A 405 13.92 -10.45 -17.81
C SER A 405 14.15 -11.26 -19.09
N ARG A 406 14.02 -10.63 -20.27
CA ARG A 406 14.33 -11.27 -21.56
C ARG A 406 15.81 -11.63 -21.69
N ALA A 407 16.71 -10.74 -21.28
CA ALA A 407 18.15 -10.98 -21.33
C ALA A 407 18.56 -12.17 -20.45
N LEU A 408 18.02 -12.23 -19.22
CA LEU A 408 18.25 -13.34 -18.29
C LEU A 408 17.68 -14.66 -18.82
N ALA A 409 16.47 -14.63 -19.36
CA ALA A 409 15.84 -15.81 -19.93
C ALA A 409 16.63 -16.40 -21.09
N ARG A 410 17.15 -15.53 -21.96
CA ARG A 410 17.93 -15.93 -23.12
C ARG A 410 19.30 -16.47 -22.75
N GLU A 411 20.01 -15.82 -21.82
CA GLU A 411 21.34 -16.24 -21.37
C GLU A 411 21.27 -17.58 -20.63
N HIS A 412 20.27 -17.76 -19.76
CA HIS A 412 20.24 -18.89 -18.83
C HIS A 412 19.27 -20.01 -19.22
N GLY A 413 18.51 -19.86 -20.30
CA GLY A 413 17.50 -20.83 -20.72
C GLY A 413 16.32 -20.88 -19.75
N LEU A 414 15.77 -19.71 -19.40
CA LEU A 414 14.59 -19.59 -18.54
C LEU A 414 13.35 -19.26 -19.38
N THR A 415 12.19 -19.65 -18.88
CA THR A 415 10.88 -19.18 -19.34
C THR A 415 10.39 -18.08 -18.42
N ILE A 416 9.69 -17.09 -19.01
CA ILE A 416 9.23 -15.89 -18.31
C ILE A 416 7.72 -15.94 -18.20
N LYS A 417 7.20 -15.58 -17.03
CA LYS A 417 5.80 -15.21 -16.83
C LYS A 417 5.74 -13.81 -16.25
N HIS A 418 5.17 -12.89 -17.03
CA HIS A 418 5.08 -11.48 -16.67
C HIS A 418 3.96 -11.26 -15.66
N HIS A 419 4.25 -10.46 -14.63
CA HIS A 419 3.25 -9.87 -13.75
C HIS A 419 3.34 -8.34 -13.82
N ARG A 420 2.38 -7.65 -13.20
CA ARG A 420 2.32 -6.18 -13.22
C ARG A 420 3.63 -5.55 -12.71
N SER A 421 4.04 -5.88 -11.50
CA SER A 421 5.20 -5.27 -10.82
C SER A 421 6.48 -6.13 -10.82
N VAL A 422 6.37 -7.43 -11.08
CA VAL A 422 7.47 -8.40 -11.02
C VAL A 422 7.40 -9.36 -12.21
N ASP A 423 8.48 -10.07 -12.49
CA ASP A 423 8.47 -11.18 -13.45
C ASP A 423 8.91 -12.46 -12.75
N SER A 424 8.27 -13.59 -13.07
CA SER A 424 8.72 -14.90 -12.62
C SER A 424 9.49 -15.61 -13.72
N LEU A 425 10.62 -16.20 -13.34
CA LEU A 425 11.54 -16.91 -14.22
C LEU A 425 11.70 -18.35 -13.72
N LYS A 426 11.62 -19.32 -14.61
CA LYS A 426 11.82 -20.75 -14.29
C LYS A 426 12.62 -21.46 -15.38
N PRO A 427 13.36 -22.53 -15.07
CA PRO A 427 14.07 -23.32 -16.08
C PRO A 427 13.16 -23.71 -17.25
N ALA A 428 13.62 -23.50 -18.49
CA ALA A 428 12.91 -23.99 -19.68
C ALA A 428 12.96 -25.53 -19.76
N ASP A 429 14.09 -26.10 -19.36
CA ASP A 429 14.30 -27.54 -19.25
C ASP A 429 14.95 -27.87 -17.90
N VAL A 430 14.23 -28.58 -17.03
CA VAL A 430 14.72 -28.99 -15.70
C VAL A 430 15.73 -30.13 -15.74
N THR A 431 15.93 -30.77 -16.90
CA THR A 431 16.85 -31.90 -17.07
C THR A 431 18.28 -31.46 -17.40
N ASP A 432 18.48 -30.20 -17.80
CA ASP A 432 19.79 -29.63 -18.09
C ASP A 432 20.71 -29.70 -16.85
N GLU A 433 21.94 -30.19 -17.06
CA GLU A 433 22.95 -30.37 -16.01
C GLU A 433 23.30 -29.07 -15.29
N ARG A 434 23.07 -27.90 -15.91
CA ARG A 434 23.26 -26.58 -15.27
C ARG A 434 22.44 -26.42 -13.99
N TRP A 435 21.32 -27.14 -13.86
CA TRP A 435 20.46 -27.09 -12.68
C TRP A 435 20.86 -28.10 -11.60
N ALA A 436 21.89 -28.93 -11.84
CA ALA A 436 22.37 -29.90 -10.85
C ALA A 436 22.74 -29.26 -9.50
N PRO A 437 23.37 -28.07 -9.42
CA PRO A 437 23.59 -27.38 -8.15
C PRO A 437 22.28 -27.03 -7.43
N LEU A 438 21.29 -26.48 -8.15
CA LEU A 438 19.97 -26.17 -7.57
C LEU A 438 19.26 -27.44 -7.09
N LYS A 439 19.31 -28.52 -7.88
CA LYS A 439 18.73 -29.82 -7.53
C LYS A 439 19.35 -30.41 -6.27
N ARG A 440 20.66 -30.24 -6.05
CA ARG A 440 21.33 -30.65 -4.81
C ARG A 440 20.80 -29.93 -3.57
N VAL A 441 20.38 -28.67 -3.71
CA VAL A 441 19.84 -27.88 -2.58
C VAL A 441 18.38 -28.23 -2.30
N VAL A 442 17.55 -28.41 -3.35
CA VAL A 442 16.08 -28.55 -3.21
C VAL A 442 15.52 -29.96 -3.44
N GLY A 443 16.37 -30.92 -3.83
CA GLY A 443 16.04 -32.32 -4.12
C GLY A 443 15.38 -32.53 -5.48
N SER A 444 14.21 -31.91 -5.70
CA SER A 444 13.50 -31.92 -6.99
C SER A 444 13.23 -30.51 -7.48
N LEU A 445 13.32 -30.32 -8.80
CA LEU A 445 13.15 -29.03 -9.48
C LEU A 445 11.73 -28.80 -9.98
N SER A 446 10.94 -29.86 -10.13
CA SER A 446 9.55 -29.79 -10.55
C SER A 446 8.76 -31.00 -10.04
N GLY A 447 7.44 -30.93 -10.16
CA GLY A 447 6.53 -32.04 -9.90
C GLY A 447 5.07 -31.62 -9.93
N SER A 448 4.19 -32.55 -9.56
CA SER A 448 2.77 -32.27 -9.30
C SER A 448 2.55 -32.06 -7.80
N VAL A 449 1.51 -31.31 -7.45
CA VAL A 449 1.08 -31.14 -6.06
C VAL A 449 0.31 -32.40 -5.63
N PRO A 450 0.62 -32.99 -4.45
CA PRO A 450 -0.09 -34.18 -3.98
C PRO A 450 -1.60 -33.96 -3.92
N ALA A 451 -2.38 -34.96 -4.37
CA ALA A 451 -3.84 -34.93 -4.44
C ALA A 451 -4.48 -33.86 -5.37
N GLN A 452 -3.68 -33.13 -6.16
CA GLN A 452 -4.13 -32.12 -7.13
C GLN A 452 -3.32 -32.27 -8.42
N ALA A 453 -3.76 -33.17 -9.32
CA ALA A 453 -2.99 -33.54 -10.51
C ALA A 453 -2.90 -32.40 -11.56
N ASP A 454 -3.85 -31.47 -11.51
CA ASP A 454 -3.93 -30.23 -12.29
C ASP A 454 -2.94 -29.16 -11.83
N LEU A 455 -2.45 -29.25 -10.58
CA LEU A 455 -1.44 -28.36 -10.03
C LEU A 455 -0.04 -28.91 -10.26
N THR A 456 0.76 -28.16 -11.00
CA THR A 456 2.19 -28.43 -11.17
C THR A 456 3.02 -27.33 -10.53
N TRP A 457 4.23 -27.68 -10.13
CA TRP A 457 5.17 -26.74 -9.52
C TRP A 457 6.56 -26.90 -10.11
N GLN A 458 7.32 -25.81 -10.06
CA GLN A 458 8.70 -25.76 -10.51
C GLN A 458 9.51 -24.76 -9.66
N GLU A 459 10.79 -25.04 -9.45
CA GLU A 459 11.71 -24.06 -8.86
C GLU A 459 11.96 -22.91 -9.83
N GLY A 460 11.90 -21.70 -9.31
CA GLY A 460 12.19 -20.50 -10.08
C GLY A 460 12.61 -19.35 -9.19
N VAL A 461 12.57 -18.15 -9.78
CA VAL A 461 12.95 -16.91 -9.14
C VAL A 461 12.00 -15.81 -9.59
N ILE A 462 11.56 -14.99 -8.65
CA ILE A 462 10.86 -13.74 -8.96
C ILE A 462 11.92 -12.65 -9.07
N VAL A 463 11.90 -11.85 -10.12
CA VAL A 463 12.80 -10.73 -10.31
C VAL A 463 12.05 -9.41 -10.44
N ARG A 464 12.68 -8.34 -9.96
CA ARG A 464 12.20 -6.96 -10.14
C ARG A 464 13.34 -5.96 -10.07
N LEU A 465 13.14 -4.82 -10.71
CA LEU A 465 14.05 -3.68 -10.61
C LEU A 465 13.62 -2.79 -9.45
N GLU A 466 14.54 -2.42 -8.57
CA GLU A 466 14.33 -1.47 -7.48
C GLU A 466 15.41 -0.39 -7.45
N TRP A 467 15.03 0.82 -7.03
CA TRP A 467 15.97 1.91 -6.82
C TRP A 467 16.29 2.04 -5.34
N ALA A 468 17.57 1.95 -4.98
CA ALA A 468 18.05 2.11 -3.61
C ALA A 468 19.52 2.58 -3.60
N ASP A 469 19.90 3.41 -2.62
CA ASP A 469 21.28 3.93 -2.49
C ASP A 469 21.79 4.61 -3.78
N ASP A 470 20.91 5.43 -4.40
CA ASP A 470 21.14 6.11 -5.68
C ASP A 470 21.57 5.20 -6.84
N LYS A 471 21.19 3.93 -6.76
CA LYS A 471 21.51 2.89 -7.74
C LYS A 471 20.28 2.08 -8.09
N LEU A 472 20.32 1.47 -9.27
CA LEU A 472 19.34 0.48 -9.70
C LEU A 472 19.82 -0.93 -9.32
N TRP A 473 18.92 -1.71 -8.75
CA TRP A 473 19.17 -3.07 -8.28
C TRP A 473 18.20 -4.04 -8.95
N LEU A 474 18.73 -5.20 -9.33
CA LEU A 474 17.93 -6.37 -9.65
C LEU A 474 17.70 -7.17 -8.36
N VAL A 475 16.51 -7.05 -7.79
CA VAL A 475 16.08 -7.83 -6.62
C VAL A 475 15.52 -9.15 -7.12
N PHE A 476 15.94 -10.26 -6.50
CA PHE A 476 15.55 -11.60 -6.90
C PHE A 476 15.11 -12.47 -5.70
N GLU A 477 13.98 -13.14 -5.78
CA GLU A 477 13.42 -13.98 -4.71
C GLU A 477 13.28 -15.42 -5.18
N PRO A 478 14.14 -16.36 -4.74
CA PRO A 478 14.00 -17.78 -5.05
C PRO A 478 12.66 -18.31 -4.54
N ARG A 479 11.84 -18.90 -5.41
CA ARG A 479 10.47 -19.30 -5.06
C ARG A 479 10.02 -20.56 -5.81
N THR A 480 9.14 -21.33 -5.18
CA THR A 480 8.39 -22.38 -5.86
C THR A 480 7.25 -21.74 -6.66
N LEU A 481 7.29 -21.87 -7.98
CA LEU A 481 6.29 -21.33 -8.89
C LEU A 481 5.25 -22.41 -9.20
N LEU A 482 3.97 -22.06 -9.10
CA LEU A 482 2.83 -22.96 -9.30
C LEU A 482 2.09 -22.62 -10.60
N GLU A 483 1.64 -23.64 -11.30
CA GLU A 483 0.80 -23.55 -12.50
C GLU A 483 -0.46 -24.39 -12.34
N GLY A 484 -1.56 -23.95 -12.98
CA GLY A 484 -2.88 -24.56 -12.82
C GLY A 484 -3.69 -24.06 -11.62
N VAL A 485 -3.30 -22.93 -11.01
CA VAL A 485 -4.03 -22.38 -9.84
C VAL A 485 -5.40 -21.86 -10.24
N THR A 486 -6.45 -22.42 -9.64
CA THR A 486 -7.87 -22.04 -9.74
C THR A 486 -8.36 -21.53 -8.38
N GLU A 487 -9.61 -21.04 -8.30
CA GLU A 487 -10.19 -20.67 -7.00
C GLU A 487 -10.36 -21.89 -6.08
N GLU A 488 -10.74 -23.04 -6.64
CA GLU A 488 -11.00 -24.28 -5.90
C GLU A 488 -9.72 -24.89 -5.30
N ASN A 489 -8.60 -24.82 -6.02
CA ASN A 489 -7.33 -25.43 -5.59
C ASN A 489 -6.36 -24.41 -4.93
N ARG A 490 -6.78 -23.14 -4.77
CA ARG A 490 -5.94 -22.05 -4.23
C ARG A 490 -5.39 -22.34 -2.83
N ALA A 491 -6.22 -22.95 -1.98
CA ALA A 491 -5.80 -23.32 -0.62
C ALA A 491 -4.66 -24.35 -0.66
N ALA A 492 -4.84 -25.42 -1.45
CA ALA A 492 -3.82 -26.46 -1.63
C ALA A 492 -2.52 -25.91 -2.24
N ALA A 493 -2.61 -25.01 -3.22
CA ALA A 493 -1.45 -24.34 -3.81
C ALA A 493 -0.68 -23.50 -2.78
N THR A 494 -1.40 -22.78 -1.91
CA THR A 494 -0.82 -21.96 -0.84
C THR A 494 -0.14 -22.81 0.21
N ASP A 495 -0.81 -23.86 0.68
CA ASP A 495 -0.28 -24.79 1.67
C ASP A 495 0.97 -25.51 1.15
N PHE A 496 0.96 -25.98 -0.10
CA PHE A 496 2.12 -26.62 -0.72
C PHE A 496 3.32 -25.67 -0.83
N SER A 497 3.10 -24.43 -1.27
CA SER A 497 4.15 -23.40 -1.34
C SER A 497 4.74 -23.11 0.04
N ARG A 498 3.87 -23.03 1.06
CA ARG A 498 4.26 -22.81 2.45
C ARG A 498 5.10 -23.96 2.97
N GLU A 499 4.67 -25.21 2.81
CA GLU A 499 5.42 -26.39 3.28
C GLU A 499 6.83 -26.46 2.69
N ARG A 500 6.99 -26.18 1.40
CA ARG A 500 8.32 -26.11 0.77
C ARG A 500 9.15 -24.93 1.28
N SER A 501 8.53 -23.81 1.62
CA SER A 501 9.22 -22.60 2.08
C SER A 501 9.63 -22.67 3.55
N VAL A 502 8.84 -23.30 4.43
CA VAL A 502 9.15 -23.46 5.86
C VAL A 502 10.47 -24.22 6.08
N ARG A 503 10.84 -25.11 5.15
CA ARG A 503 12.10 -25.86 5.21
C ARG A 503 13.31 -25.08 4.66
N ARG A 504 13.11 -23.88 4.11
CA ARG A 504 14.12 -23.04 3.42
C ARG A 504 14.52 -21.83 4.25
N TYR A 505 15.07 -22.05 5.43
CA TYR A 505 15.62 -20.97 6.27
C TYR A 505 17.14 -21.14 6.44
N ASN A 506 17.86 -20.07 6.73
CA ASN A 506 19.30 -20.07 6.97
C ASN A 506 20.12 -20.68 5.82
N ARG A 507 20.74 -21.86 6.03
CA ARG A 507 21.71 -22.45 5.09
C ARG A 507 21.11 -22.77 3.71
N PRO A 508 20.00 -23.53 3.60
CA PRO A 508 19.31 -23.72 2.33
C PRO A 508 18.96 -22.41 1.61
N LEU A 509 18.50 -21.39 2.34
CA LEU A 509 18.16 -20.10 1.75
C LEU A 509 19.42 -19.37 1.23
N ASN A 510 20.51 -19.40 1.99
CA ASN A 510 21.78 -18.81 1.54
C ASN A 510 22.36 -19.56 0.32
N GLU A 511 22.22 -20.88 0.25
CA GLU A 511 22.61 -21.67 -0.92
C GLU A 511 21.74 -21.32 -2.15
N LEU A 512 20.42 -21.14 -1.97
CA LEU A 512 19.51 -20.66 -3.02
C LEU A 512 19.87 -19.25 -3.51
N VAL A 513 20.11 -18.32 -2.58
CA VAL A 513 20.50 -16.94 -2.92
C VAL A 513 21.86 -16.92 -3.62
N SER A 514 22.79 -17.80 -3.24
CA SER A 514 24.08 -17.95 -3.93
C SER A 514 23.88 -18.46 -5.34
N PHE A 515 23.15 -19.57 -5.51
CA PHE A 515 22.89 -20.16 -6.83
C PHE A 515 22.25 -19.15 -7.79
N TRP A 516 21.16 -18.51 -7.37
CA TRP A 516 20.46 -17.54 -8.22
C TRP A 516 21.28 -16.27 -8.43
N GLY A 517 22.00 -15.78 -7.42
CA GLY A 517 22.88 -14.62 -7.56
C GLY A 517 24.00 -14.87 -8.58
N ASP A 518 24.66 -16.01 -8.48
CA ASP A 518 25.76 -16.40 -9.37
C ASP A 518 25.24 -16.58 -10.80
N LEU A 519 24.13 -17.31 -10.96
CA LEU A 519 23.48 -17.52 -12.25
C LEU A 519 23.10 -16.18 -12.89
N LEU A 520 22.26 -15.38 -12.22
CA LEU A 520 21.72 -14.14 -12.77
C LEU A 520 22.81 -13.11 -13.06
N SER A 521 23.90 -13.08 -12.29
CA SER A 521 25.00 -12.15 -12.53
C SER A 521 25.75 -12.41 -13.85
N ALA A 522 25.64 -13.62 -14.39
CA ALA A 522 26.39 -14.10 -15.56
C ALA A 522 27.90 -13.80 -15.47
N GLU A 523 28.47 -13.85 -14.26
CA GLU A 523 29.88 -13.50 -13.97
C GLU A 523 30.25 -12.06 -14.38
N GLY A 524 29.26 -11.16 -14.40
CA GLY A 524 29.45 -9.77 -14.81
C GLY A 524 29.61 -9.57 -16.32
N ARG A 525 29.25 -10.57 -17.12
CA ARG A 525 29.19 -10.43 -18.59
C ARG A 525 28.03 -9.55 -19.01
N GLU A 526 28.10 -9.04 -20.23
CA GLU A 526 27.02 -8.27 -20.83
C GLU A 526 25.84 -9.18 -21.20
N LEU A 527 24.68 -8.92 -20.59
CA LEU A 527 23.41 -9.57 -20.86
C LEU A 527 22.66 -8.78 -21.92
N ARG A 528 22.36 -9.41 -23.06
CA ARG A 528 21.65 -8.78 -24.18
C ARG A 528 20.22 -9.29 -24.28
N ALA A 529 19.25 -8.38 -24.23
CA ALA A 529 17.83 -8.71 -24.35
C ALA A 529 17.46 -9.19 -25.76
N LEU A 530 18.10 -8.62 -26.78
CA LEU A 530 17.83 -8.89 -28.19
C LEU A 530 19.15 -9.17 -28.94
N ASN A 531 19.03 -9.82 -30.11
CA ASN A 531 20.17 -10.18 -30.96
C ASN A 531 20.32 -9.22 -32.16
N VAL A 532 20.12 -7.92 -31.92
CA VAL A 532 20.04 -6.91 -32.97
C VAL A 532 21.44 -6.44 -33.39
N ARG A 533 21.71 -6.44 -34.70
CA ARG A 533 22.95 -5.90 -35.30
C ARG A 533 22.83 -4.43 -35.73
N THR A 534 21.61 -3.99 -36.05
CA THR A 534 21.28 -2.63 -36.54
C THR A 534 20.01 -2.14 -35.84
N GLY A 535 20.09 -1.07 -35.04
CA GLY A 535 18.98 -0.56 -34.22
C GLY A 535 19.42 -0.31 -32.78
N VAL A 536 18.47 -0.32 -31.83
CA VAL A 536 18.76 -0.07 -30.41
C VAL A 536 18.53 -1.35 -29.61
N ASN A 537 19.61 -1.89 -29.04
CA ASN A 537 19.56 -3.07 -28.19
C ASN A 537 19.50 -2.67 -26.71
N ALA A 538 18.88 -3.51 -25.89
CA ALA A 538 18.97 -3.40 -24.44
C ALA A 538 20.04 -4.35 -23.91
N SER A 539 21.10 -3.79 -23.36
CA SER A 539 22.21 -4.53 -22.75
C SER A 539 22.41 -4.10 -21.29
N PHE A 540 22.70 -5.07 -20.43
CA PHE A 540 22.87 -4.88 -19.00
C PHE A 540 24.14 -5.56 -18.52
N THR A 541 24.77 -5.01 -17.49
CA THR A 541 25.82 -5.71 -16.73
C THR A 541 25.44 -5.68 -15.27
N LEU A 542 25.42 -6.85 -14.65
CA LEU A 542 25.09 -7.01 -13.23
C LEU A 542 26.37 -7.15 -12.39
N GLY A 543 26.30 -6.73 -11.14
CA GLY A 543 27.31 -7.05 -10.15
C GLY A 543 27.36 -8.55 -9.90
N THR A 544 28.57 -9.08 -9.66
CA THR A 544 28.81 -10.49 -9.31
C THR A 544 28.65 -10.77 -7.82
N THR A 545 28.30 -9.76 -7.05
CA THR A 545 28.22 -9.82 -5.60
C THR A 545 26.86 -9.29 -5.19
N THR A 546 26.12 -10.14 -4.47
CA THR A 546 24.84 -9.73 -3.90
C THR A 546 25.04 -8.61 -2.90
N ALA A 547 24.08 -7.70 -2.77
CA ALA A 547 24.13 -6.63 -1.80
C ALA A 547 24.32 -7.17 -0.37
N PHE A 548 25.05 -6.42 0.44
CA PHE A 548 25.24 -6.68 1.86
C PHE A 548 24.97 -5.40 2.63
N SER A 549 24.57 -5.52 3.88
CA SER A 549 24.64 -4.40 4.81
C SER A 549 26.12 -3.98 4.97
N ASN A 550 26.51 -2.82 4.44
CA ASN A 550 27.92 -2.38 4.43
C ASN A 550 28.35 -1.66 5.72
N ARG A 551 29.66 -1.66 6.00
CA ARG A 551 30.30 -0.80 7.00
C ARG A 551 30.64 0.55 6.37
N SER A 552 30.22 1.66 6.99
CA SER A 552 30.69 3.00 6.60
C SER A 552 32.21 3.09 6.74
N ARG A 553 32.94 3.31 5.64
CA ARG A 553 34.31 3.85 5.72
C ARG A 553 34.17 5.36 5.79
N LEU A 554 34.48 5.91 6.97
CA LEU A 554 34.79 7.32 7.13
C LEU A 554 36.06 7.65 6.33
#